data_AF-A0A0G0P4U6-F1
#
_entry.id   AF-A0A0G0P4U6-F1
#
_cell.length_a   1.000
_cell.length_b   1.000
_cell.length_c   1.000
_cell.angle_alpha   90.00
_cell.angle_beta   90.00
_cell.angle_gamma   90.00
#
_symmetry.space_group_name_H-M   'P 1'
#
loop_
_entity.id
_entity.type
_entity.pdbx_description
1 polymer ?
#
loop_
_entity_poly.entity_id
_entity_poly.type
_entity_poly.pdbx_seq_one_letter_code
_entity_poly.pdbx_strand_id
1 'polypeptide(L)'
;MILQSLAAALGEKIGSLIPENYLQLGVGILFISFGIWSFRKDENEEKAKDIKEKSAFKIVLTIALLFFLAELGDKTQLATFSLAAKYNSFWQVFAGSALGLLAADIIAILAGVYLGKKLPRRKIRYISAGAFILFGAIILGKVFLIPLSFLL
;
A
#
# COMPACT_ATOMS: atom_id res chain seq x y z
N MET A 1 2.13 17.49 -3.53
CA MET A 1 0.87 18.29 -3.48
C MET A 1 0.05 18.21 -4.74
N ILE A 2 0.50 18.66 -5.92
CA ILE A 2 -0.33 18.52 -7.15
C ILE A 2 -0.72 17.06 -7.39
N LEU A 3 0.23 16.14 -7.23
CA LEU A 3 -0.02 14.70 -7.29
C LEU A 3 -0.92 14.22 -6.14
N GLN A 4 -0.60 14.48 -4.86
CA GLN A 4 -1.45 14.07 -3.73
C GLN A 4 -2.88 14.66 -3.75
N SER A 5 -3.06 15.90 -4.20
CA SER A 5 -4.36 16.57 -4.26
C SER A 5 -5.19 16.09 -5.45
N LEU A 6 -4.55 15.85 -6.62
CA LEU A 6 -5.20 15.21 -7.77
C LEU A 6 -5.57 13.76 -7.44
N ALA A 7 -4.70 13.05 -6.73
CA ALA A 7 -4.90 11.70 -6.25
C ALA A 7 -6.08 11.60 -5.28
N ALA A 8 -6.15 12.51 -4.30
CA ALA A 8 -7.24 12.58 -3.35
C ALA A 8 -8.58 12.88 -4.05
N ALA A 9 -8.61 13.84 -4.98
CA ALA A 9 -9.83 14.20 -5.71
C ALA A 9 -10.35 13.07 -6.59
N LEU A 10 -9.46 12.31 -7.25
CA LEU A 10 -9.83 11.13 -8.02
C LEU A 10 -10.28 9.98 -7.10
N GLY A 11 -9.58 9.76 -5.99
CA GLY A 11 -9.87 8.73 -5.00
C GLY A 11 -11.22 8.94 -4.30
N GLU A 12 -11.57 10.17 -3.94
CA GLU A 12 -12.87 10.51 -3.34
C GLU A 12 -14.02 10.24 -4.33
N LYS A 13 -13.86 10.64 -5.59
CA LYS A 13 -14.90 10.50 -6.60
C LYS A 13 -15.14 9.04 -7.01
N ILE A 14 -14.11 8.21 -7.00
CA ILE A 14 -14.21 6.77 -7.28
C ILE A 14 -14.65 6.01 -6.01
N GLY A 15 -14.11 6.37 -4.85
CA GLY A 15 -14.42 5.74 -3.57
C GLY A 15 -15.84 5.99 -3.07
N SER A 16 -16.42 7.16 -3.40
CA SER A 16 -17.84 7.44 -3.09
C SER A 16 -18.83 6.65 -3.95
N LEU A 17 -18.39 6.09 -5.08
CA LEU A 17 -19.23 5.26 -5.96
C LEU A 17 -19.18 3.76 -5.60
N ILE A 18 -18.16 3.32 -4.84
CA ILE A 18 -17.96 1.92 -4.50
C ILE A 18 -18.32 1.71 -3.02
N PRO A 19 -19.37 0.92 -2.70
CA PRO A 19 -19.73 0.67 -1.31
C PRO A 19 -18.60 -0.04 -0.57
N GLU A 20 -18.33 0.38 0.67
CA GLU A 20 -17.16 -0.06 1.45
C GLU A 20 -17.08 -1.59 1.63
N ASN A 21 -18.23 -2.28 1.65
CA ASN A 21 -18.31 -3.73 1.71
C ASN A 21 -17.70 -4.42 0.47
N TYR A 22 -17.93 -3.89 -0.74
CA TYR A 22 -17.37 -4.46 -1.97
C TYR A 22 -15.86 -4.19 -2.06
N LEU A 23 -15.43 -2.99 -1.61
CA LEU A 23 -14.02 -2.64 -1.56
C LEU A 23 -13.25 -3.59 -0.62
N GLN A 24 -13.75 -3.79 0.61
CA GLN A 24 -13.13 -4.70 1.58
C GLN A 24 -13.13 -6.15 1.10
N LEU A 25 -14.20 -6.60 0.44
CA LEU A 25 -14.28 -7.95 -0.12
C LEU A 25 -13.22 -8.14 -1.23
N GLY A 26 -13.08 -7.17 -2.13
CA GLY A 26 -12.05 -7.17 -3.16
C GLY A 26 -10.63 -7.16 -2.59
N VAL A 27 -10.35 -6.29 -1.62
CA VAL A 27 -9.05 -6.22 -0.93
C VAL A 27 -8.74 -7.53 -0.20
N GLY A 28 -9.71 -8.10 0.52
CA GLY A 28 -9.54 -9.36 1.23
C GLY A 28 -9.20 -10.53 0.29
N ILE A 29 -9.93 -10.66 -0.81
CA ILE A 29 -9.66 -11.67 -1.85
C ILE A 29 -8.27 -11.47 -2.47
N LEU A 30 -7.90 -10.22 -2.78
CA LEU A 30 -6.58 -9.89 -3.33
C LEU A 30 -5.46 -10.31 -2.38
N PHE A 31 -5.58 -9.98 -1.09
CA PHE A 31 -4.58 -10.34 -0.07
C PHE A 31 -4.41 -11.85 0.06
N ILE A 32 -5.50 -12.62 0.10
CA ILE A 32 -5.44 -14.10 0.13
C ILE A 32 -4.80 -14.63 -1.15
N SER A 33 -5.21 -14.12 -2.32
CA SER A 33 -4.68 -14.54 -3.61
C SER A 33 -3.17 -14.29 -3.73
N PHE A 34 -2.71 -13.10 -3.31
CA PHE A 34 -1.28 -12.77 -3.24
C PHE A 34 -0.52 -13.67 -2.28
N GLY A 35 -1.08 -13.95 -1.10
CA GLY A 35 -0.49 -14.85 -0.12
C GLY A 35 -0.30 -16.26 -0.66
N ILE A 36 -1.35 -16.84 -1.28
CA ILE A 36 -1.29 -18.17 -1.90
C ILE A 36 -0.29 -18.19 -3.06
N TRP A 37 -0.29 -17.16 -3.93
CA TRP A 37 0.65 -17.08 -5.05
C TRP A 37 2.11 -16.97 -4.58
N SER A 38 2.35 -16.25 -3.48
CA SER A 38 3.67 -16.11 -2.88
C SER A 38 4.27 -17.45 -2.45
N PHE A 39 3.45 -18.45 -2.07
CA PHE A 39 3.96 -19.81 -1.77
C PHE A 39 4.49 -20.56 -2.99
N ARG A 40 3.93 -20.32 -4.18
CA ARG A 40 4.28 -21.05 -5.42
C ARG A 40 5.45 -20.43 -6.18
N LYS A 41 5.92 -19.26 -5.77
CA LYS A 41 6.96 -18.51 -6.48
C LYS A 41 8.36 -18.96 -6.01
N ASP A 42 8.72 -20.19 -6.35
CA ASP A 42 10.11 -20.65 -6.43
C ASP A 42 10.49 -20.69 -7.92
N GLU A 43 11.71 -20.23 -8.25
CA GLU A 43 12.43 -20.37 -9.54
C GLU A 43 12.22 -19.34 -10.67
N ASN A 44 11.07 -18.69 -10.85
CA ASN A 44 10.88 -17.79 -12.01
C ASN A 44 11.42 -16.34 -11.87
N GLU A 45 12.06 -15.97 -10.75
CA GLU A 45 12.62 -14.62 -10.55
C GLU A 45 14.01 -14.41 -11.14
N GLU A 46 14.71 -15.47 -11.58
CA GLU A 46 16.07 -15.33 -12.12
C GLU A 46 16.10 -14.69 -13.52
N LYS A 47 14.95 -14.59 -14.20
CA LYS A 47 14.81 -13.91 -15.50
C LYS A 47 14.66 -12.38 -15.43
N ALA A 48 14.69 -11.78 -14.23
CA ALA A 48 14.68 -10.33 -14.07
C ALA A 48 16.08 -9.68 -14.19
N LYS A 49 17.12 -10.44 -14.54
CA LYS A 49 18.49 -9.91 -14.70
C LYS A 49 18.75 -9.20 -16.05
N ASP A 50 17.87 -9.33 -17.04
CA ASP A 50 18.00 -8.64 -18.35
C ASP A 50 17.25 -7.30 -18.41
N ILE A 51 17.26 -6.52 -17.32
CA ILE A 51 16.90 -5.11 -17.41
C ILE A 51 18.10 -4.39 -18.04
N LYS A 52 18.16 -4.40 -19.38
CA LYS A 52 19.00 -3.50 -20.19
C LYS A 52 19.06 -2.15 -19.50
N GLU A 53 20.28 -1.68 -19.25
CA GLU A 53 20.66 -0.38 -18.68
C GLU A 53 19.60 0.71 -18.98
N LYS A 54 18.54 0.76 -18.17
CA LYS A 54 17.49 1.76 -18.31
C LYS A 54 18.02 2.98 -17.58
N SER A 55 18.19 4.08 -18.32
CA SER A 55 18.51 5.41 -17.79
C SER A 55 17.87 5.61 -16.41
N ALA A 56 18.66 5.97 -15.40
CA ALA A 56 18.23 6.12 -14.01
C ALA A 56 16.94 6.96 -13.89
N PHE A 57 16.76 7.94 -14.79
CA PHE A 57 15.54 8.74 -14.89
C PHE A 57 14.29 7.90 -15.18
N LYS A 58 14.35 6.91 -16.09
CA LYS A 58 13.21 6.02 -16.40
C LYS A 58 12.86 5.14 -15.20
N ILE A 59 13.85 4.69 -14.44
CA ILE A 59 13.63 3.89 -13.22
C ILE A 59 12.94 4.75 -12.17
N VAL A 60 13.46 5.94 -11.89
CA VAL A 60 12.86 6.90 -10.95
C VAL A 60 11.44 7.25 -11.37
N LEU A 61 11.22 7.55 -12.65
CA LEU A 61 9.89 7.88 -13.16
C LEU A 61 8.92 6.69 -13.02
N THR A 62 9.37 5.46 -13.31
CA THR A 62 8.52 4.26 -13.19
C THR A 62 8.15 4.01 -11.73
N ILE A 63 9.11 4.08 -10.82
CA ILE A 63 8.86 3.91 -9.38
C ILE A 63 7.91 5.01 -8.89
N ALA A 64 8.17 6.27 -9.25
CA ALA A 64 7.30 7.39 -8.88
C ALA A 64 5.87 7.21 -9.39
N LEU A 65 5.70 6.72 -10.63
CA LEU A 65 4.37 6.47 -11.20
C LEU A 65 3.66 5.31 -10.49
N LEU A 66 4.36 4.22 -10.18
CA LEU A 66 3.81 3.07 -9.48
C LEU A 66 3.43 3.41 -8.03
N PHE A 67 4.30 4.13 -7.32
CA PHE A 67 4.00 4.65 -5.99
C PHE A 67 2.81 5.61 -6.03
N PHE A 68 2.79 6.51 -7.01
CA PHE A 68 1.66 7.40 -7.23
C PHE A 68 0.36 6.61 -7.38
N LEU A 69 0.32 5.64 -8.30
CA LEU A 69 -0.84 4.76 -8.53
C LEU A 69 -1.24 3.99 -7.26
N ALA A 70 -0.28 3.55 -6.45
CA ALA A 70 -0.53 2.83 -5.21
C ALA A 70 -1.08 3.73 -4.09
N GLU A 71 -0.64 4.99 -4.03
CA GLU A 71 -1.14 5.99 -3.08
C GLU A 71 -2.40 6.72 -3.56
N LEU A 72 -2.86 6.49 -4.80
CA LEU A 72 -4.05 7.13 -5.34
C LEU A 72 -5.28 6.83 -4.48
N GLY A 73 -5.81 7.87 -3.81
CA GLY A 73 -7.03 7.76 -3.03
C GLY A 73 -6.85 7.16 -1.64
N ASP A 74 -5.64 7.16 -1.10
CA ASP A 74 -5.42 6.78 0.29
C ASP A 74 -6.14 7.75 1.25
N LYS A 75 -6.81 7.20 2.27
CA LYS A 75 -7.54 7.95 3.29
C LYS A 75 -6.61 8.93 4.03
N THR A 76 -5.30 8.64 4.08
CA THR A 76 -4.27 9.54 4.63
C THR A 76 -4.19 10.89 3.89
N GLN A 77 -4.49 10.92 2.59
CA GLN A 77 -4.50 12.17 1.81
C GLN A 77 -5.69 13.07 2.19
N LEU A 78 -6.87 12.49 2.41
CA LEU A 78 -8.05 13.22 2.90
C LEU A 78 -7.86 13.71 4.34
N ALA A 79 -7.20 12.93 5.19
CA ALA A 79 -6.84 13.33 6.55
C ALA A 79 -5.86 14.52 6.56
N THR A 80 -4.85 14.48 5.69
CA THR A 80 -3.86 15.57 5.54
C THR A 80 -4.51 16.86 5.01
N PHE A 81 -5.43 16.73 4.04
CA PHE A 81 -6.20 17.85 3.51
C PHE A 81 -7.12 18.47 4.58
N SER A 82 -7.84 17.63 5.34
CA SER A 82 -8.71 18.08 6.43
C SER A 82 -7.93 18.81 7.53
N LEU A 83 -6.73 18.33 7.84
CA LEU A 83 -5.84 18.97 8.81
C LEU A 83 -5.33 20.33 8.30
N ALA A 84 -4.91 20.40 7.03
CA ALA A 84 -4.48 21.65 6.40
C ALA A 84 -5.61 22.69 6.36
N ALA A 85 -6.83 22.27 6.04
CA ALA A 85 -8.01 23.14 6.03
C ALA A 85 -8.38 23.65 7.44
N LYS A 86 -8.25 22.80 8.46
CA LYS A 86 -8.57 23.17 9.85
C LYS A 86 -7.61 24.21 10.45
N TYR A 87 -6.32 24.13 10.12
CA TYR A 87 -5.29 24.98 10.74
C TYR A 87 -4.84 26.16 9.87
N ASN A 88 -5.35 26.32 8.63
CA ASN A 88 -4.83 27.29 7.64
C ASN A 88 -3.31 27.22 7.42
N SER A 89 -2.70 26.11 7.83
CA SER A 89 -1.25 25.89 7.95
C SER A 89 -0.77 24.91 6.89
N PHE A 90 -1.17 25.15 5.65
CA PHE A 90 -0.93 24.27 4.50
C PHE A 90 0.54 23.82 4.38
N TRP A 91 1.49 24.77 4.45
CA TRP A 91 2.91 24.48 4.31
C TRP A 91 3.50 23.65 5.46
N GLN A 92 3.00 23.83 6.68
CA GLN A 92 3.48 23.11 7.86
C GLN A 92 2.97 21.66 7.87
N VAL A 93 1.69 21.47 7.53
CA VAL A 93 1.09 20.13 7.36
C VAL A 93 1.74 19.39 6.18
N PHE A 94 2.05 20.11 5.10
CA PHE A 94 2.78 19.55 3.96
C PHE A 94 4.17 19.05 4.35
N ALA A 95 4.99 19.91 4.96
CA ALA A 95 6.34 19.54 5.37
C ALA A 95 6.32 18.39 6.38
N GLY A 96 5.41 18.43 7.36
CA GLY A 96 5.27 17.38 8.37
C GLY A 96 4.85 16.03 7.81
N SER A 97 3.84 15.99 6.92
CA SER A 97 3.39 14.74 6.29
C SER A 97 4.44 14.15 5.35
N ALA A 98 5.09 14.99 4.53
CA ALA A 98 6.16 14.55 3.64
C ALA A 98 7.37 13.99 4.41
N LEU A 99 7.80 14.69 5.47
CA LEU A 99 8.89 14.20 6.33
C LEU A 99 8.50 12.93 7.08
N GLY A 100 7.26 12.84 7.56
CA GLY A 100 6.74 11.64 8.23
C GLY A 100 6.76 10.41 7.32
N LEU A 101 6.30 10.57 6.07
CA LEU A 101 6.32 9.49 5.08
C LEU A 101 7.75 9.07 4.74
N LEU A 102 8.63 10.04 4.44
CA LEU A 102 10.04 9.77 4.18
C LEU A 102 10.71 9.04 5.34
N ALA A 103 10.43 9.45 6.59
CA ALA A 103 10.98 8.79 7.77
C ALA A 103 10.47 7.35 7.91
N ALA A 104 9.17 7.12 7.70
CA ALA A 104 8.58 5.79 7.73
C ALA A 104 9.21 4.86 6.67
N ASP A 105 9.40 5.36 5.45
CA ASP A 105 10.02 4.62 4.35
C ASP A 105 11.48 4.28 4.65
N ILE A 106 12.26 5.24 5.18
CA ILE A 106 13.66 4.99 5.57
C ILE A 106 13.73 3.89 6.63
N ILE A 107 12.87 3.94 7.65
CA ILE A 107 12.82 2.91 8.69
C ILE A 107 12.44 1.55 8.08
N ALA A 108 11.44 1.51 7.20
CA ALA A 108 11.01 0.28 6.53
C ALA A 108 12.12 -0.32 5.67
N ILE A 109 12.86 0.50 4.91
CA ILE A 109 13.99 0.06 4.08
C ILE A 109 15.12 -0.49 4.96
N LEU A 110 15.50 0.22 6.02
CA LEU A 110 16.55 -0.23 6.95
C LEU A 110 16.18 -1.56 7.61
N ALA A 111 14.94 -1.69 8.08
CA ALA A 111 14.42 -2.93 8.63
C ALA A 111 14.46 -4.06 7.59
N GLY A 112 14.00 -3.80 6.36
CA GLY A 112 14.01 -4.77 5.26
C GLY A 112 15.42 -5.24 4.89
N VAL A 113 16.40 -4.33 4.82
CA VAL A 113 17.81 -4.68 4.57
C VAL A 113 18.38 -5.52 5.70
N TYR A 114 18.08 -5.17 6.95
CA TYR A 114 18.56 -5.92 8.11
C TYR A 114 17.97 -7.33 8.18
N LEU A 115 16.66 -7.46 8.00
CA LEU A 115 15.95 -8.74 7.94
C LEU A 115 16.43 -9.59 6.76
N GLY A 116 16.65 -8.97 5.60
CA GLY A 116 17.18 -9.62 4.39
C GLY A 116 18.58 -10.20 4.55
N LYS A 117 19.43 -9.59 5.38
CA LYS A 117 20.77 -10.11 5.70
C LYS A 117 20.74 -11.28 6.67
N LYS A 118 19.77 -11.33 7.58
CA LYS A 118 19.69 -12.34 8.65
C LYS A 118 18.80 -13.55 8.31
N LEU A 119 17.81 -13.38 7.46
CA LEU A 119 16.84 -14.43 7.15
C LEU A 119 17.03 -14.98 5.72
N PRO A 120 17.01 -16.31 5.53
CA PRO A 120 16.99 -16.88 4.20
C PRO A 120 15.73 -16.45 3.45
N ARG A 121 15.86 -16.13 2.15
CA ARG A 121 14.77 -15.64 1.29
C ARG A 121 13.47 -16.44 1.41
N ARG A 122 13.60 -17.76 1.58
CA ARG A 122 12.47 -18.69 1.76
C ARG A 122 11.64 -18.40 3.02
N LYS A 123 12.29 -18.06 4.14
CA LYS A 123 11.59 -17.68 5.39
C LYS A 123 10.88 -16.35 5.25
N ILE A 124 11.52 -15.35 4.64
CA ILE A 124 10.90 -14.04 4.38
C ILE A 124 9.64 -14.22 3.55
N ARG A 125 9.71 -15.04 2.48
CA ARG A 125 8.55 -15.32 1.63
C ARG A 125 7.41 -15.98 2.39
N TYR A 126 7.69 -17.00 3.21
CA TYR A 126 6.65 -17.66 4.00
C TYR A 126 6.02 -16.74 5.04
N ILE A 127 6.82 -15.90 5.71
CA ILE A 127 6.31 -14.91 6.67
C ILE A 127 5.41 -13.90 5.96
N SER A 128 5.85 -13.33 4.84
CA SER A 128 5.05 -12.39 4.06
C SER A 128 3.76 -13.04 3.53
N ALA A 129 3.85 -14.25 2.99
CA ALA A 129 2.69 -15.00 2.50
C ALA A 129 1.66 -15.26 3.63
N GLY A 130 2.14 -15.68 4.81
CA GLY A 130 1.30 -15.84 5.99
C GLY A 130 0.64 -14.54 6.42
N ALA A 131 1.38 -13.43 6.45
CA ALA A 131 0.84 -12.11 6.76
C ALA A 131 -0.24 -11.67 5.77
N PHE A 132 -0.02 -11.86 4.47
CA PHE A 132 -1.02 -11.55 3.43
C PHE A 132 -2.31 -12.35 3.61
N ILE A 133 -2.22 -13.67 3.81
CA ILE A 133 -3.40 -14.51 4.05
C ILE A 133 -4.12 -14.08 5.34
N LEU A 134 -3.37 -13.83 6.41
CA LEU A 134 -3.92 -13.42 7.70
C LEU A 134 -4.68 -12.09 7.61
N PHE A 135 -4.08 -11.07 6.99
CA PHE A 135 -4.77 -9.79 6.77
C PHE A 135 -5.99 -9.94 5.87
N GLY A 136 -5.89 -10.72 4.79
CA GLY A 136 -7.03 -10.99 3.93
C GLY A 136 -8.18 -11.69 4.66
N ALA A 137 -7.87 -12.69 5.50
CA ALA A 137 -8.86 -13.38 6.33
C ALA A 137 -9.50 -12.46 7.37
N ILE A 138 -8.73 -11.58 8.02
CA ILE A 138 -9.26 -10.58 8.96
C ILE A 138 -10.22 -9.61 8.25
N ILE A 139 -9.83 -9.12 7.07
CA ILE A 139 -10.65 -8.17 6.30
C ILE A 139 -11.96 -8.83 5.88
N LEU A 140 -11.92 -10.04 5.31
CA LEU A 140 -13.13 -10.78 4.95
C LEU A 140 -13.98 -11.10 6.18
N GLY A 141 -13.36 -11.53 7.28
CA GLY A 141 -14.06 -11.78 8.54
C GLY A 141 -14.86 -10.57 9.01
N LYS A 142 -14.27 -9.37 8.96
CA LYS A 142 -14.99 -8.12 9.28
C LYS A 142 -16.22 -7.92 8.39
N VAL A 143 -16.08 -8.11 7.07
CA VAL A 143 -17.21 -7.97 6.13
C VAL A 143 -18.36 -8.93 6.47
N PHE A 144 -18.06 -10.15 6.92
CA PHE A 144 -19.08 -11.15 7.29
C PHE A 144 -19.61 -11.00 8.73
N LEU A 145 -18.85 -10.41 9.66
CA LEU A 145 -19.27 -10.20 11.06
C LEU A 145 -20.09 -8.91 11.25
N ILE A 146 -19.82 -7.85 10.49
CA ILE A 146 -20.56 -6.58 10.53
C ILE A 146 -22.08 -6.71 10.23
N PRO A 147 -22.58 -7.59 9.33
CA PRO A 147 -24.02 -7.72 9.12
C PRO A 147 -24.78 -8.26 10.34
N LEU A 148 -24.12 -8.91 11.31
CA LEU A 148 -24.79 -9.47 12.48
C LEU A 148 -25.02 -8.44 13.61
N SER A 149 -24.18 -7.41 13.71
CA SER A 149 -24.31 -6.35 14.73
C SER A 149 -25.30 -5.24 14.38
N PHE A 150 -25.85 -5.25 13.17
CA PHE A 150 -26.94 -4.35 12.75
C PHE A 150 -28.33 -4.99 12.97
N LEU A 151 -28.37 -6.26 13.36
CA LEU A 151 -29.56 -7.10 13.52
C LEU A 151 -29.87 -7.44 15.00
N LEU A 152 -29.07 -6.91 15.93
CA LEU A 152 -29.16 -7.05 17.40
C LEU A 152 -29.16 -5.66 18.02
#